data_AF-A0A5S4EKB3-F1
#
_entry.id   AF-A0A5S4EKB3-F1
#
_cell.length_a   1.000
_cell.length_b   1.000
_cell.length_c   1.000
_cell.angle_alpha   90.00
_cell.angle_beta   90.00
_cell.angle_gamma   90.00
#
_symmetry.space_group_name_H-M   'P 1'
#
loop_
_entity.id
_entity.type
_entity.pdbx_description
1 polymer ?
#
loop_
_entity_poly.entity_id
_entity_poly.type
_entity_poly.pdbx_seq_one_letter_code
_entity_poly.pdbx_strand_id
1 'polypeptide(L)'
;MTIRGIPVSLKTEAAANIKDESIHVSKWMELGRGEWKLPLLRDLFLEHMQSYDRIFTLRRLKDDGAKIRYELVEIPKKLLLEAENCELEVCADSRQKPRPGYGYVKDASGQLKYSLYFDGGTERKLQIKHLRKDLCKVHATWIFGSAPA
;
A
#
# COMPACT_ATOMS: atom_id res chain seq x y z
N MET A 1 12.71 7.31 -9.90
CA MET A 1 12.29 7.59 -11.30
C MET A 1 11.66 8.96 -11.34
N THR A 2 11.80 9.71 -12.42
CA THR A 2 11.10 10.99 -12.60
C THR A 2 10.22 10.98 -13.84
N ILE A 3 9.10 11.71 -13.81
CA ILE A 3 8.27 12.00 -14.98
C ILE A 3 8.22 13.52 -15.12
N ARG A 4 8.79 14.06 -16.21
CA ARG A 4 8.94 15.51 -16.42
C ARG A 4 9.58 16.23 -15.22
N GLY A 5 10.63 15.62 -14.66
CA GLY A 5 11.35 16.15 -13.50
C GLY A 5 10.70 15.86 -12.13
N ILE A 6 9.46 15.34 -12.08
CA ILE A 6 8.77 15.05 -10.82
C ILE A 6 9.16 13.64 -10.34
N PRO A 7 9.73 13.47 -9.12
CA PRO A 7 9.98 12.16 -8.54
C PRO A 7 8.71 11.36 -8.35
N VAL A 8 8.67 10.16 -8.91
CA VAL A 8 7.52 9.27 -8.86
C VAL A 8 7.87 7.88 -8.32
N SER A 9 6.94 7.31 -7.57
CA SER A 9 6.91 5.89 -7.21
C SER A 9 5.84 5.18 -8.01
N LEU A 10 6.16 4.00 -8.55
CA LEU A 10 5.18 3.12 -9.18
C LEU A 10 5.18 1.78 -8.44
N LYS A 11 3.99 1.35 -8.01
CA LYS A 11 3.71 0.05 -7.43
C LYS A 11 2.85 -0.76 -8.39
N THR A 12 2.85 -2.08 -8.24
CA THR A 12 1.99 -2.97 -9.01
C THR A 12 1.17 -3.86 -8.10
N GLU A 13 -0.05 -4.19 -8.52
CA GLU A 13 -0.95 -5.07 -7.79
C GLU A 13 -1.61 -6.04 -8.77
N ALA A 14 -1.42 -7.34 -8.59
CA ALA A 14 -2.01 -8.39 -9.43
C ALA A 14 -2.36 -9.64 -8.62
N ALA A 15 -2.74 -9.45 -7.35
CA ALA A 15 -3.06 -10.54 -6.44
C ALA A 15 -4.29 -11.33 -6.91
N ALA A 16 -4.33 -12.64 -6.64
CA ALA A 16 -5.45 -13.49 -7.03
C ALA A 16 -6.78 -13.07 -6.37
N ASN A 17 -6.70 -12.50 -5.17
CA ASN A 17 -7.80 -11.97 -4.37
C ASN A 17 -7.85 -10.43 -4.35
N ILE A 18 -7.33 -9.79 -5.42
CA ILE A 18 -7.41 -8.34 -5.59
C ILE A 18 -8.87 -7.87 -5.44
N LYS A 19 -9.06 -6.72 -4.79
CA LYS A 19 -10.38 -6.15 -4.55
C LYS A 19 -10.54 -4.87 -5.35
N ASP A 20 -11.73 -4.65 -5.90
CA ASP A 20 -12.03 -3.43 -6.63
C ASP A 20 -11.89 -2.17 -5.77
N GLU A 21 -12.46 -2.20 -4.57
CA GLU A 21 -12.63 -1.02 -3.71
C GLU A 21 -11.45 -0.75 -2.77
N SER A 22 -10.44 -1.62 -2.75
CA SER A 22 -9.27 -1.44 -1.90
C SER A 22 -7.98 -1.80 -2.60
N ILE A 23 -6.95 -1.00 -2.40
CA ILE A 23 -5.59 -1.20 -2.89
C ILE A 23 -4.77 -1.92 -1.82
N HIS A 24 -4.02 -2.94 -2.23
CA HIS A 24 -3.01 -3.61 -1.43
C HIS A 24 -1.64 -3.49 -2.09
N VAL A 25 -0.64 -3.05 -1.33
CA VAL A 25 0.77 -3.05 -1.75
C VAL A 25 1.54 -3.97 -0.81
N SER A 26 1.84 -5.17 -1.28
CA SER A 26 2.47 -6.25 -0.49
C SER A 26 3.95 -6.00 -0.16
N LYS A 27 4.59 -5.04 -0.84
CA LYS A 27 5.95 -4.58 -0.57
C LYS A 27 6.08 -3.11 -0.90
N TRP A 28 5.90 -2.27 0.12
CA TRP A 28 6.12 -0.84 0.01
C TRP A 28 7.62 -0.51 0.04
N MET A 29 8.30 -0.98 1.09
CA MET A 29 9.72 -0.79 1.33
C MET A 29 10.27 -1.89 2.23
N GLU A 30 11.58 -2.06 2.22
CA GLU A 30 12.28 -2.84 3.25
C GLU A 30 12.43 -1.99 4.50
N LEU A 31 12.29 -2.61 5.66
CA LEU A 31 12.45 -2.00 6.99
C LEU A 31 13.88 -2.17 7.53
N GLY A 32 14.77 -2.80 6.75
CA GLY A 32 16.17 -3.00 7.11
C GLY A 32 16.37 -3.91 8.33
N ARG A 33 17.57 -3.85 8.91
CA ARG A 33 17.98 -4.69 10.06
C ARG A 33 17.91 -3.96 11.41
N GLY A 34 17.42 -2.73 11.45
CA GLY A 34 17.35 -1.90 12.66
C GLY A 34 16.41 -2.44 13.74
N GLU A 35 16.26 -1.67 14.81
CA GLU A 35 15.42 -2.02 15.95
C GLU A 35 13.94 -2.20 15.55
N TRP A 36 13.29 -3.23 16.10
CA TRP A 36 11.89 -3.52 15.81
C TRP A 36 10.95 -2.85 16.82
N LYS A 37 10.76 -1.53 16.66
CA LYS A 37 9.78 -0.73 17.40
C LYS A 37 8.87 -0.02 16.42
N LEU A 38 7.57 -0.26 16.50
CA LEU A 38 6.60 0.27 15.52
C LEU A 38 6.71 1.79 15.29
N PRO A 39 6.93 2.65 16.31
CA PRO A 39 7.15 4.08 16.07
C PRO A 39 8.36 4.36 15.19
N LEU A 40 9.49 3.68 15.42
CA LEU A 40 10.69 3.84 14.59
C LEU A 40 10.45 3.35 13.16
N LEU A 41 9.71 2.25 12.98
CA LEU A 41 9.38 1.72 11.66
C LEU A 41 8.42 2.65 10.89
N ARG A 42 7.48 3.30 11.58
CA ARG A 42 6.63 4.36 11.02
C ARG A 42 7.49 5.55 10.59
N ASP A 43 8.45 5.97 11.40
CA ASP A 43 9.30 7.12 11.08
C ASP A 43 10.19 6.84 9.85
N LEU A 44 10.73 5.61 9.73
CA LEU A 44 11.42 5.15 8.52
C LEU A 44 10.51 5.21 7.27
N PHE A 45 9.23 4.87 7.43
CA PHE A 45 8.25 5.02 6.34
C PHE A 45 8.06 6.49 5.96
N LEU A 46 7.89 7.39 6.92
CA LEU A 46 7.71 8.82 6.67
C LEU A 46 8.95 9.46 6.01
N GLU A 47 10.15 9.06 6.44
CA GLU A 47 11.40 9.47 5.81
C GLU A 47 11.48 8.96 4.35
N HIS A 48 11.17 7.68 4.14
CA HIS A 48 11.16 7.09 2.81
C HIS A 48 10.20 7.79 1.85
N MET A 49 9.05 8.28 2.34
CA MET A 49 8.09 9.05 1.57
C MET A 49 8.63 10.39 1.04
N GLN A 50 9.75 10.90 1.56
CA GLN A 50 10.40 12.10 1.03
C GLN A 50 11.01 11.89 -0.37
N SER A 51 11.21 10.64 -0.79
CA SER A 51 11.84 10.30 -2.06
C SER A 51 10.92 10.48 -3.29
N TYR A 52 9.62 10.72 -3.08
CA TYR A 52 8.61 10.81 -4.13
C TYR A 52 7.70 12.00 -3.91
N ASP A 53 7.29 12.65 -5.00
CA ASP A 53 6.23 13.65 -4.98
C ASP A 53 4.88 13.03 -5.34
N ARG A 54 4.89 12.06 -6.26
CA ARG A 54 3.69 11.36 -6.73
C ARG A 54 3.85 9.86 -6.67
N ILE A 55 2.74 9.17 -6.42
CA ILE A 55 2.73 7.73 -6.16
C ILE A 55 1.60 7.13 -6.98
N PHE A 56 1.95 6.13 -7.78
CA PHE A 56 1.00 5.40 -8.60
C PHE A 56 1.00 3.92 -8.24
N THR A 57 -0.14 3.28 -8.45
CA THR A 57 -0.25 1.82 -8.51
C THR A 57 -0.89 1.42 -9.83
N LEU A 58 -0.23 0.50 -10.54
CA LEU A 58 -0.80 -0.17 -11.71
C LEU A 58 -1.40 -1.50 -11.26
N ARG A 59 -2.71 -1.62 -11.42
CA ARG A 59 -3.48 -2.74 -10.88
C ARG A 59 -3.99 -3.60 -12.02
N ARG A 60 -3.91 -4.92 -11.87
CA ARG A 60 -4.53 -5.90 -12.77
C ARG A 60 -5.68 -6.58 -12.03
N LEU A 61 -6.89 -6.16 -12.38
CA LEU A 61 -8.15 -6.70 -11.89
C LEU A 61 -8.64 -7.80 -12.83
N LYS A 62 -9.49 -8.67 -12.29
CA LYS A 62 -10.22 -9.67 -13.04
C LYS A 62 -11.70 -9.30 -12.97
N ASP A 63 -12.35 -9.22 -14.12
CA ASP A 63 -13.79 -9.03 -14.19
C ASP A 63 -14.47 -10.37 -14.51
N ASP A 64 -15.79 -10.40 -14.45
CA ASP A 64 -16.57 -11.55 -14.90
C ASP A 64 -16.39 -11.79 -16.40
N GLY A 65 -16.32 -13.07 -16.76
CA GLY A 65 -15.98 -13.51 -18.11
C GLY A 65 -14.48 -13.45 -18.39
N ALA A 66 -14.11 -13.80 -19.61
CA ALA A 66 -12.76 -13.77 -20.13
C ALA A 66 -12.27 -12.31 -20.33
N LYS A 67 -12.26 -11.46 -19.28
CA LYS A 67 -11.85 -10.05 -19.36
C LYS A 67 -10.83 -9.70 -18.29
N ILE A 68 -9.83 -8.92 -18.69
CA ILE A 68 -8.79 -8.40 -17.80
C ILE A 68 -8.89 -6.88 -17.80
N ARG A 69 -9.04 -6.28 -16.62
CA ARG A 69 -9.05 -4.83 -16.44
C ARG A 69 -7.78 -4.35 -15.79
N TYR A 70 -7.20 -3.30 -16.34
CA TYR A 70 -6.08 -2.59 -15.73
C TYR A 70 -6.54 -1.21 -15.25
N GLU A 71 -6.04 -0.79 -14.10
CA GLU A 71 -6.23 0.57 -13.58
C GLU A 71 -4.88 1.21 -13.26
N LEU A 72 -4.69 2.46 -13.67
CA LEU A 72 -3.63 3.31 -13.16
C LEU A 72 -4.23 4.25 -12.12
N VAL A 73 -3.87 4.04 -10.85
CA VAL A 73 -4.41 4.80 -9.72
C VAL A 73 -3.30 5.61 -9.05
N GLU A 74 -3.51 6.90 -8.85
CA GLU A 74 -2.65 7.74 -8.02
C GLU A 74 -3.10 7.71 -6.57
N ILE A 75 -2.17 7.39 -5.68
CA ILE A 75 -2.34 7.43 -4.23
C ILE A 75 -1.84 8.80 -3.77
N PRO A 76 -2.68 9.67 -3.19
CA PRO A 76 -2.23 10.97 -2.72
C PRO A 76 -1.14 10.82 -1.66
N LYS A 77 0.03 11.45 -1.85
CA LYS A 77 1.12 11.45 -0.86
C LYS A 77 0.63 11.92 0.51
N LYS A 78 -0.18 12.99 0.53
CA LYS A 78 -0.78 13.55 1.74
C LYS A 78 -1.60 12.53 2.52
N LEU A 79 -2.36 11.67 1.84
CA LEU A 79 -3.13 10.60 2.48
C LEU A 79 -2.20 9.63 3.23
N LEU A 80 -1.09 9.23 2.61
CA LEU A 80 -0.11 8.33 3.23
C LEU A 80 0.70 8.98 4.36
N LEU A 81 0.88 10.29 4.34
CA LEU A 81 1.55 11.03 5.41
C LEU A 81 0.69 11.16 6.68
N GLU A 82 -0.63 10.95 6.60
CA GLU A 82 -1.49 10.89 7.79
C GLU A 82 -1.07 9.78 8.77
N ALA A 83 -0.26 8.81 8.31
CA ALA A 83 0.34 7.79 9.16
C ALA A 83 1.19 8.34 10.31
N GLU A 84 1.64 9.61 10.25
CA GLU A 84 2.32 10.28 11.36
C GLU A 84 1.57 10.10 12.70
N ASN A 85 0.24 10.17 12.64
CA ASN A 85 -0.65 10.08 13.79
C ASN A 85 -1.42 8.75 13.88
N CYS A 86 -0.92 7.69 13.22
CA CYS A 86 -1.61 6.38 13.23
C CYS A 86 -1.61 5.71 14.61
N GLU A 87 -2.66 4.92 14.86
CA GLU A 87 -2.74 4.04 16.02
C GLU A 87 -1.87 2.80 15.78
N LEU A 88 -0.83 2.62 16.60
CA LEU A 88 0.12 1.53 16.48
C LEU A 88 -0.25 0.35 17.38
N GLU A 89 -0.34 -0.84 16.80
CA GLU A 89 -0.72 -2.07 17.50
C GLU A 89 0.23 -3.21 17.14
N VAL A 90 0.76 -3.90 18.15
CA VAL A 90 1.55 -5.13 17.94
C VAL A 90 0.60 -6.32 17.88
N CYS A 91 0.76 -7.19 16.89
CA CYS A 91 0.02 -8.45 16.80
C CYS A 91 0.50 -9.43 17.88
N ALA A 92 -0.02 -9.31 19.10
CA ALA A 92 0.44 -10.06 20.26
C ALA A 92 0.35 -11.59 20.08
N ASP A 93 -0.69 -12.05 19.37
CA ASP A 93 -0.95 -13.48 19.12
C ASP A 93 -0.11 -14.08 17.98
N SER A 94 0.66 -13.27 17.27
CA SER A 94 1.53 -13.77 16.21
C SER A 94 2.71 -14.55 16.79
N ARG A 95 2.93 -15.75 16.22
CA ARG A 95 4.10 -16.60 16.51
C ARG A 95 5.37 -16.14 15.79
N GLN A 96 5.25 -15.22 14.84
CA GLN A 96 6.36 -14.69 14.07
C GLN A 96 7.33 -13.88 14.97
N LYS A 97 8.63 -13.94 14.66
CA LYS A 97 9.68 -13.20 15.37
C LYS A 97 10.55 -12.41 14.37
N PRO A 98 10.65 -11.07 14.50
CA PRO A 98 9.86 -10.22 15.39
C PRO A 98 8.35 -10.25 15.08
N ARG A 99 7.53 -9.94 16.10
CA ARG A 99 6.06 -9.91 15.94
C ARG A 99 5.67 -8.80 14.97
N PRO A 100 4.80 -9.06 13.98
CA PRO A 100 4.30 -8.01 13.12
C PRO A 100 3.48 -7.00 13.91
N GLY A 101 3.23 -5.85 13.30
CA GLY A 101 2.36 -4.83 13.86
C GLY A 101 1.62 -4.06 12.78
N TYR A 102 0.64 -3.29 13.22
CA TYR A 102 -0.17 -2.41 12.39
C TYR A 102 0.01 -0.95 12.80
N GLY A 103 -0.18 -0.07 11.82
CA GLY A 103 -0.49 1.34 12.05
C GLY A 103 -1.80 1.67 11.35
N TYR A 104 -2.85 1.95 12.12
CA TYR A 104 -4.18 2.23 11.57
C TYR A 104 -4.39 3.71 11.36
N VAL A 105 -4.77 4.09 10.13
CA VAL A 105 -5.11 5.46 9.77
C VAL A 105 -6.61 5.51 9.50
N LYS A 106 -7.33 6.25 10.35
CA LYS A 106 -8.79 6.35 10.34
C LYS A 106 -9.19 7.79 10.01
N ASP A 107 -10.38 7.98 9.44
CA ASP A 107 -10.99 9.30 9.30
C ASP A 107 -11.66 9.75 10.61
N ALA A 108 -12.22 10.96 10.59
CA ALA A 108 -12.88 11.55 11.77
C ALA A 108 -14.09 10.74 12.27
N SER A 109 -14.69 9.88 11.43
CA SER A 109 -15.77 8.97 11.81
C SER A 109 -15.26 7.63 12.37
N GLY A 110 -13.94 7.45 12.44
CA GLY A 110 -13.31 6.20 12.86
C GLY A 110 -13.22 5.14 11.75
N GLN A 111 -13.66 5.46 10.53
CA GLN A 111 -13.58 4.52 9.40
C GLN A 111 -12.13 4.42 8.92
N LEU A 112 -11.66 3.19 8.71
CA LEU A 112 -10.30 2.93 8.23
C LEU A 112 -10.09 3.51 6.83
N LYS A 113 -9.07 4.34 6.66
CA LYS A 113 -8.58 4.81 5.36
C LYS A 113 -7.59 3.81 4.76
N TYR A 114 -6.63 3.35 5.56
CA TYR A 114 -5.67 2.30 5.24
C TYR A 114 -4.96 1.83 6.52
N SER A 115 -4.18 0.76 6.41
CA SER A 115 -3.23 0.37 7.44
C SER A 115 -1.82 0.16 6.91
N LEU A 116 -0.85 0.59 7.70
CA LEU A 116 0.52 0.12 7.62
C LEU A 116 0.56 -1.29 8.23
N TYR A 117 1.22 -2.23 7.57
CA TYR A 117 1.51 -3.54 8.15
C TYR A 117 3.02 -3.76 8.13
N PHE A 118 3.61 -3.78 9.33
CA PHE A 118 5.01 -4.03 9.57
C PHE A 118 5.22 -5.54 9.66
N ASP A 119 5.79 -6.12 8.61
CA ASP A 119 5.99 -7.55 8.50
C ASP A 119 7.42 -7.91 8.93
N GLY A 120 7.54 -8.53 10.11
CA GLY A 120 8.81 -8.98 10.68
C GLY A 120 9.38 -10.27 10.08
N GLY A 121 8.82 -10.78 8.98
CA GLY A 121 9.26 -12.02 8.35
C GLY A 121 10.65 -11.88 7.71
N THR A 122 11.07 -12.88 6.93
CA THR A 122 12.41 -12.92 6.32
C THR A 122 12.75 -11.67 5.51
N GLU A 123 11.80 -11.13 4.76
CA GLU A 123 12.02 -9.93 3.95
C GLU A 123 12.08 -8.64 4.80
N ARG A 124 11.49 -8.64 6.00
CA ARG A 124 11.33 -7.45 6.86
C ARG A 124 10.82 -6.24 6.07
N LYS A 125 9.54 -6.23 5.73
CA LYS A 125 8.95 -5.24 4.82
C LYS A 125 7.77 -4.51 5.42
N LEU A 126 7.51 -3.32 4.89
CA LEU A 126 6.27 -2.61 5.09
C LEU A 126 5.29 -2.96 3.97
N GLN A 127 4.03 -3.19 4.33
CA GLN A 127 2.93 -3.30 3.38
C GLN A 127 1.91 -2.18 3.61
N ILE A 128 1.21 -1.78 2.56
CA ILE A 128 -0.01 -0.96 2.66
C ILE A 128 -1.20 -1.89 2.46
N LYS A 129 -2.11 -1.93 3.43
CA LYS A 129 -3.30 -2.77 3.41
C LYS A 129 -4.56 -1.92 3.49
N HIS A 130 -5.65 -2.45 2.92
CA HIS A 130 -6.99 -1.87 3.02
C HIS A 130 -7.09 -0.40 2.61
N LEU A 131 -6.20 0.06 1.72
CA LEU A 131 -6.24 1.45 1.28
C LEU A 131 -7.50 1.65 0.44
N ARG A 132 -8.45 2.44 0.94
CA ARG A 132 -9.70 2.65 0.22
C ARG A 132 -9.44 3.36 -1.10
N LYS A 133 -9.98 2.82 -2.19
CA LYS A 133 -9.75 3.36 -3.54
C LYS A 133 -10.49 4.68 -3.76
N ASP A 134 -11.62 4.90 -3.09
CA ASP A 134 -12.40 6.15 -3.15
C ASP A 134 -11.61 7.38 -2.66
N LEU A 135 -10.56 7.18 -1.86
CA LEU A 135 -9.63 8.22 -1.42
C LEU A 135 -8.48 8.48 -2.42
N CYS A 136 -8.46 7.75 -3.53
CA CYS A 136 -7.42 7.80 -4.56
C CYS A 136 -7.99 8.32 -5.88
N LYS A 137 -7.10 8.63 -6.83
CA LYS A 137 -7.50 9.11 -8.17
C LYS A 137 -7.22 8.05 -9.24
N VAL A 138 -8.25 7.53 -9.88
CA VAL A 138 -8.09 6.71 -11.09
C VAL A 138 -7.77 7.63 -12.27
N HIS A 139 -6.60 7.44 -12.88
CA HIS A 139 -6.19 8.21 -14.06
C HIS A 139 -6.60 7.55 -15.36
N ALA A 140 -6.59 6.22 -15.40
CA ALA A 140 -6.90 5.48 -16.60
C ALA A 140 -7.37 4.05 -16.26
N THR A 141 -8.20 3.53 -17.14
CA THR A 141 -8.71 2.16 -17.10
C THR A 141 -8.60 1.56 -18.50
N TRP A 142 -8.14 0.32 -18.59
CA TRP A 142 -8.10 -0.44 -19.83
C TRP A 142 -8.79 -1.77 -19.62
N ILE A 143 -9.55 -2.25 -20.61
CA ILE A 143 -10.21 -3.55 -20.57
C ILE A 143 -9.80 -4.31 -21.81
N PHE A 144 -9.27 -5.52 -21.61
CA PHE A 144 -8.89 -6.44 -22.67
C PHE A 144 -9.74 -7.69 -22.58
N GLY A 145 -10.21 -8.20 -23.73
CA GLY A 145 -10.66 -9.59 -23.78
C GLY A 145 -9.46 -10.51 -23.55
N SER A 146 -9.61 -11.53 -22.73
CA SER A 146 -8.67 -12.64 -22.71
C SER A 146 -9.03 -13.57 -23.87
N ALA A 147 -8.04 -13.95 -24.67
CA ALA A 147 -8.20 -15.05 -25.61
C ALA A 147 -8.73 -16.29 -24.85
N PRO A 148 -9.53 -17.16 -25.50
CA PRO A 148 -9.83 -18.46 -24.92
C PRO A 148 -8.52 -19.16 -24.55
N ALA A 149 -8.48 -19.78 -23.36
CA ALA A 149 -7.34 -20.56 -22.89
C ALA A 149 -7.12 -21.81 -23.75
#